data_AF-A0A7S4FKE0-F1
#
_entry.id   AF-A0A7S4FKE0-F1
#
_cell.length_a   1.000
_cell.length_b   1.000
_cell.length_c   1.000
_cell.angle_alpha   90.00
_cell.angle_beta   90.00
_cell.angle_gamma   90.00
#
_symmetry.space_group_name_H-M   'P 1'
#
loop_
_entity.id
_entity.type
_entity.pdbx_description
1 polymer ?
#
loop_
_entity_poly.entity_id
_entity_poly.type
_entity_poly.pdbx_seq_one_letter_code
_entity_poly.pdbx_strand_id
1 'polypeptide(L)'
;NRPVWNYLNFWYLRTAMQPKLHSEAVVVPNQARLMAALVQFKHLASAHGFISSVHGFDHTPFAEAQRLATGEDAHLPLCVWEYEHTLLTNPVPLLHFNFSEPIDHIKAAAADGIYRKSDSRVPIIKAGTAHAILMWVDVDLRPGPWPSEYTLRGYPLPNAGVHWSRQSVEWLPEYTAVVP
;
A
#
# COMPACT_ATOMS: atom_id res chain seq x y z
N ASN A 1 8.03 -3.18 10.55
CA ASN A 1 8.37 -2.25 9.45
C ASN A 1 7.26 -2.30 8.40
N ARG A 2 6.11 -1.67 8.68
CA ARG A 2 4.97 -1.65 7.76
C ARG A 2 4.80 -0.21 7.22
N PRO A 3 4.89 0.02 5.91
CA PRO A 3 5.03 1.37 5.35
C PRO A 3 3.89 2.31 5.75
N VAL A 4 2.65 1.82 5.69
CA VAL A 4 1.45 2.59 6.03
C VAL A 4 1.41 2.99 7.51
N TRP A 5 1.78 2.07 8.39
CA TRP A 5 1.70 2.25 9.84
C TRP A 5 2.66 3.33 10.36
N ASN A 6 3.81 3.49 9.70
CA ASN A 6 4.76 4.54 10.07
C ASN A 6 4.13 5.94 9.94
N TYR A 7 3.36 6.17 8.87
CA TYR A 7 2.69 7.44 8.60
C TYR A 7 1.43 7.64 9.45
N LEU A 8 0.69 6.57 9.74
CA LEU A 8 -0.41 6.63 10.70
C LEU A 8 0.09 6.95 12.11
N ASN A 9 1.21 6.36 12.54
CA ASN A 9 1.83 6.66 13.82
C ASN A 9 2.29 8.13 13.89
N PHE A 10 2.87 8.67 12.82
CA PHE A 10 3.18 10.10 12.73
C PHE A 10 1.92 10.95 12.95
N TRP A 11 0.83 10.63 12.25
CA TRP A 11 -0.43 11.37 12.36
C TRP A 11 -1.02 11.31 13.78
N TYR A 12 -0.94 10.14 14.42
CA TYR A 12 -1.35 9.93 15.80
C TYR A 12 -0.55 10.80 16.77
N LEU A 13 0.78 10.76 16.69
CA LEU A 13 1.67 11.57 17.53
C LEU A 13 1.45 13.07 17.30
N ARG A 14 1.31 13.49 16.04
CA ARG A 14 0.97 14.87 15.68
C ARG A 14 -0.35 15.29 16.30
N THR A 15 -1.37 14.42 16.27
CA THR A 15 -2.69 14.69 16.87
C THR A 15 -2.59 14.87 18.38
N ALA A 16 -1.84 14.00 19.07
CA ALA A 16 -1.60 14.13 20.51
C ALA A 16 -0.88 15.44 20.88
N MET A 17 -0.06 15.98 19.98
CA MET A 17 0.65 17.25 20.17
C MET A 17 -0.20 18.50 19.88
N GLN A 18 -1.43 18.36 19.36
CA GLN A 18 -2.29 19.48 18.97
C GLN A 18 -2.38 20.61 20.01
N PRO A 19 -2.55 20.36 21.33
CA PRO A 19 -2.65 21.44 22.31
C PRO A 19 -1.36 22.26 22.52
N LYS A 20 -0.23 21.76 22.01
CA LYS A 20 1.09 22.39 22.12
C LYS A 20 1.53 23.07 20.81
N LEU A 21 0.81 22.85 19.71
CA LEU A 21 1.13 23.44 18.43
C LEU A 21 0.60 24.87 18.37
N HIS A 22 1.40 25.80 17.85
CA HIS A 22 0.93 27.12 17.46
C HIS A 22 -0.16 26.98 16.38
N SER A 23 -1.13 27.90 16.33
CA SER A 23 -2.21 27.87 15.34
C SER A 23 -1.71 27.90 13.90
N GLU A 24 -0.55 28.52 13.68
CA GLU A 24 0.13 28.62 12.37
C GLU A 24 1.29 27.62 12.21
N ALA A 25 1.37 26.60 13.07
CA ALA A 25 2.43 25.61 12.96
C ALA A 25 2.30 24.81 11.65
N VAL A 26 3.37 24.79 10.86
CA VAL A 26 3.45 23.97 9.65
C VAL A 26 3.89 22.56 10.01
N VAL A 27 3.12 21.56 9.56
CA VAL A 27 3.43 20.14 9.75
C VAL A 27 4.13 19.60 8.51
N VAL A 28 5.26 18.92 8.70
CA VAL A 28 6.02 18.21 7.67
C VAL A 28 6.27 16.77 8.13
N PRO A 29 5.91 15.74 7.34
CA PRO A 29 5.16 15.83 6.08
C PRO A 29 3.76 16.43 6.26
N ASN A 30 3.24 17.04 5.20
CA ASN A 30 1.97 17.77 5.27
C ASN A 30 0.76 16.87 5.03
N GLN A 31 0.87 15.98 4.05
CA GLN A 31 -0.16 15.03 3.66
C GLN A 31 0.48 13.77 3.09
N ALA A 32 -0.25 12.67 3.11
CA ALA A 32 0.18 11.42 2.51
C ALA A 32 -1.01 10.69 1.87
N ARG A 33 -0.72 9.85 0.87
CA ARG A 33 -1.72 9.00 0.23
C ARG A 33 -1.27 7.56 0.22
N LEU A 34 -2.16 6.67 0.67
CA LEU A 34 -2.03 5.25 0.41
C LEU A 34 -2.36 5.01 -1.05
N MET A 35 -1.39 4.48 -1.78
CA MET A 35 -1.49 4.21 -3.20
C MET A 35 -1.57 2.69 -3.43
N ALA A 36 -2.22 2.28 -4.52
CA ALA A 36 -2.24 0.89 -4.93
C ALA A 36 -2.16 0.72 -6.46
N ALA A 37 -1.66 -0.44 -6.89
CA ALA A 37 -1.71 -0.88 -8.28
C ALA A 37 -1.71 -2.41 -8.37
N LEU A 38 -2.28 -2.94 -9.46
CA LEU A 38 -2.19 -4.36 -9.79
C LEU A 38 -0.82 -4.65 -10.42
N VAL A 39 -0.17 -5.73 -10.00
CA VAL A 39 1.20 -6.06 -10.44
C VAL A 39 1.34 -7.50 -10.91
N GLN A 40 2.16 -7.66 -11.95
CA GLN A 40 2.75 -8.92 -12.36
C GLN A 40 4.22 -8.94 -11.95
N PHE A 41 4.63 -9.96 -11.21
CA PHE A 41 6.03 -10.25 -10.89
C PHE A 41 6.61 -11.30 -11.82
N LYS A 42 7.89 -11.16 -12.20
CA LYS A 42 8.58 -12.19 -13.01
C LYS A 42 8.89 -13.46 -12.21
N HIS A 43 9.39 -13.31 -10.98
CA HIS A 43 9.84 -14.43 -10.15
C HIS A 43 9.33 -14.38 -8.69
N LEU A 44 9.06 -13.19 -8.15
CA LEU A 44 8.70 -13.03 -6.74
C LEU A 44 7.43 -13.81 -6.35
N ALA A 45 6.46 -13.90 -7.27
CA ALA A 45 5.21 -14.63 -7.06
C ALA A 45 5.42 -16.13 -6.83
N SER A 46 6.47 -16.72 -7.43
CA SER A 46 6.80 -18.13 -7.26
C SER A 46 7.41 -18.44 -5.89
N ALA A 47 8.02 -17.44 -5.24
CA ALA A 47 8.66 -17.61 -3.93
C ALA A 47 7.74 -17.27 -2.76
N HIS A 48 6.82 -16.31 -2.94
CA HIS A 48 6.05 -15.73 -1.84
C HIS A 48 4.53 -15.74 -2.02
N GLY A 49 4.04 -16.01 -3.24
CA GLY A 49 2.61 -15.99 -3.50
C GLY A 49 1.94 -17.36 -3.30
N PHE A 50 0.72 -17.51 -3.82
CA PHE A 50 -0.06 -18.73 -3.63
C PHE A 50 0.54 -19.91 -4.40
N ILE A 51 0.69 -21.05 -3.72
CA ILE A 51 1.26 -22.28 -4.27
C ILE A 51 0.23 -23.41 -4.12
N SER A 52 -0.26 -23.91 -5.25
CA SER A 52 -1.20 -25.04 -5.27
C SER A 52 -0.50 -26.39 -5.48
N SER A 53 0.58 -26.44 -6.26
CA SER A 53 1.31 -27.69 -6.50
C SER A 53 2.82 -27.49 -6.60
N VAL A 54 3.56 -28.42 -5.99
CA VAL A 54 5.02 -28.49 -6.07
C VAL A 54 5.40 -29.94 -6.36
N HIS A 55 6.12 -30.18 -7.46
CA HIS A 55 6.54 -31.53 -7.89
C HIS A 55 5.40 -32.57 -7.98
N GLY A 56 4.18 -32.15 -8.32
CA GLY A 56 3.02 -33.02 -8.44
C GLY A 56 2.32 -33.35 -7.11
N PHE A 57 2.81 -32.82 -6.00
CA PHE A 57 2.12 -32.86 -4.71
C PHE A 57 1.19 -31.65 -4.59
N ASP A 58 0.02 -31.87 -3.99
CA ASP A 58 -0.93 -30.81 -3.65
C ASP A 58 -0.46 -30.09 -2.38
N HIS A 59 -0.20 -28.78 -2.51
CA HIS A 59 0.23 -27.89 -1.44
C HIS A 59 -0.86 -26.90 -1.01
N THR A 60 -2.06 -27.00 -1.59
CA THR A 60 -3.21 -26.14 -1.25
C THR A 60 -3.48 -26.10 0.26
N PRO A 61 -3.48 -27.24 1.01
CA PRO A 61 -3.72 -27.21 2.45
C PRO A 61 -2.65 -26.42 3.23
N PHE A 62 -1.40 -26.44 2.75
CA PHE A 62 -0.32 -25.66 3.36
C PHE A 62 -0.50 -24.17 3.09
N ALA A 63 -0.84 -23.79 1.86
CA ALA A 63 -1.09 -22.39 1.49
C ALA A 63 -2.27 -21.80 2.27
N GLU A 64 -3.35 -22.57 2.46
CA GLU A 64 -4.50 -22.19 3.28
C GLU A 64 -4.12 -22.05 4.76
N ALA A 65 -3.39 -23.02 5.32
CA ALA A 65 -2.92 -22.97 6.70
C ALA A 65 -2.00 -21.76 6.94
N GLN A 66 -1.11 -21.45 6.00
CA GLN A 66 -0.24 -20.28 6.06
C GLN A 66 -1.07 -18.99 6.06
N ARG A 67 -2.06 -18.88 5.16
CA ARG A 67 -2.96 -17.73 5.10
C ARG A 67 -3.73 -17.53 6.40
N LEU A 68 -4.29 -18.61 6.96
CA LEU A 68 -4.99 -18.59 8.25
C LEU A 68 -4.06 -18.19 9.41
N ALA A 69 -2.83 -18.70 9.43
CA ALA A 69 -1.85 -18.36 10.44
C ALA A 69 -1.37 -16.89 10.35
N THR A 70 -1.30 -16.32 9.16
CA THR A 70 -0.93 -14.91 8.95
C THR A 70 -2.10 -13.94 9.10
N GLY A 71 -3.35 -14.41 8.99
CA GLY A 71 -4.56 -13.58 9.10
C GLY A 71 -4.58 -12.40 8.11
N GLU A 72 -5.12 -11.26 8.56
CA GLU A 72 -5.14 -9.97 7.84
C GLU A 72 -3.73 -9.33 7.70
N ASP A 73 -2.73 -9.89 8.38
CA ASP A 73 -1.34 -9.41 8.39
C ASP A 73 -0.47 -10.04 7.28
N ALA A 74 -1.10 -10.65 6.28
CA ALA A 74 -0.43 -11.31 5.15
C ALA A 74 0.39 -10.36 4.25
N HIS A 75 0.26 -9.04 4.41
CA HIS A 75 1.01 -8.07 3.61
C HIS A 75 2.49 -8.06 3.99
N LEU A 76 3.32 -8.65 3.14
CA LEU A 76 4.77 -8.65 3.33
C LEU A 76 5.35 -7.28 2.94
N PRO A 77 6.10 -6.60 3.83
CA PRO A 77 6.84 -5.41 3.46
C PRO A 77 8.10 -5.82 2.70
N LEU A 78 8.07 -5.69 1.37
CA LEU A 78 9.13 -6.10 0.47
C LEU A 78 9.82 -4.89 -0.18
N CYS A 79 11.10 -5.03 -0.50
CA CYS A 79 11.85 -4.10 -1.33
C CYS A 79 11.52 -4.40 -2.81
N VAL A 80 10.35 -3.96 -3.29
CA VAL A 80 9.85 -4.37 -4.62
C VAL A 80 10.75 -3.93 -5.77
N TRP A 81 11.58 -2.90 -5.54
CA TRP A 81 12.60 -2.45 -6.49
C TRP A 81 13.68 -3.52 -6.79
N GLU A 82 13.88 -4.51 -5.92
CA GLU A 82 14.84 -5.61 -6.11
C GLU A 82 14.32 -6.69 -7.08
N TYR A 83 13.05 -6.63 -7.46
CA TYR A 83 12.38 -7.66 -8.24
C TYR A 83 11.83 -7.09 -9.54
N GLU A 84 12.06 -7.80 -10.65
CA GLU A 84 11.45 -7.47 -11.93
C GLU A 84 9.91 -7.61 -11.85
N HIS A 85 9.21 -6.55 -12.21
CA HIS A 85 7.75 -6.49 -12.16
C HIS A 85 7.17 -5.51 -13.20
N THR A 86 5.89 -5.67 -13.50
CA THR A 86 5.12 -4.82 -14.41
C THR A 86 3.80 -4.45 -13.76
N LEU A 87 3.47 -3.16 -13.73
CA LEU A 87 2.13 -2.73 -13.33
C LEU A 87 1.13 -2.97 -14.46
N LEU A 88 0.01 -3.57 -14.08
CA LEU A 88 -1.10 -3.90 -14.97
C LEU A 88 -2.18 -2.81 -14.96
N THR A 89 -2.16 -1.92 -13.95
CA THR A 89 -3.03 -0.75 -13.82
C THR A 89 -2.22 0.52 -13.61
N ASN A 90 -2.83 1.68 -13.87
CA ASN A 90 -2.29 2.93 -13.32
C ASN A 90 -2.37 2.90 -11.79
N PRO A 91 -1.41 3.52 -11.07
CA PRO A 91 -1.55 3.74 -9.64
C PRO A 91 -2.79 4.55 -9.28
N VAL A 92 -3.50 4.12 -8.25
CA VAL A 92 -4.69 4.81 -7.72
C VAL A 92 -4.49 5.16 -6.25
N PRO A 93 -4.92 6.35 -5.78
CA PRO A 93 -4.98 6.65 -4.36
C PRO A 93 -6.18 5.94 -3.71
N LEU A 94 -5.93 5.14 -2.67
CA LEU A 94 -6.95 4.49 -1.86
C LEU A 94 -7.40 5.38 -0.71
N LEU A 95 -6.46 5.95 0.05
CA LEU A 95 -6.76 6.78 1.22
C LEU A 95 -5.90 8.04 1.23
N HIS A 96 -6.47 9.11 1.79
CA HIS A 96 -5.79 10.39 2.02
C HIS A 96 -5.67 10.67 3.52
N PHE A 97 -4.45 11.03 3.92
CA PHE A 97 -4.09 11.45 5.27
C PHE A 97 -3.66 12.91 5.24
N ASN A 98 -4.45 13.79 5.84
CA ASN A 98 -4.11 15.20 6.00
C ASN A 98 -3.46 15.41 7.37
N PHE A 99 -2.13 15.50 7.42
CA PHE A 99 -1.41 15.67 8.67
C PHE A 99 -1.45 17.11 9.18
N SER A 100 -2.02 18.05 8.44
CA SER A 100 -2.27 19.43 8.92
C SER A 100 -3.44 19.49 9.89
N GLU A 101 -4.23 18.42 9.99
CA GLU A 101 -5.40 18.34 10.85
C GLU A 101 -5.23 17.20 11.86
N PRO A 102 -5.77 17.34 13.08
CA PRO A 102 -5.81 16.22 14.02
C PRO A 102 -6.70 15.11 13.46
N ILE A 103 -6.44 13.87 13.86
CA ILE A 103 -7.34 12.76 13.56
C ILE A 103 -8.70 13.07 14.19
N ASP A 104 -9.73 13.18 13.34
CA ASP A 104 -11.10 13.33 13.80
C ASP A 104 -11.64 11.98 14.26
N HIS A 105 -11.45 11.66 15.54
CA HIS A 105 -11.88 10.39 16.13
C HIS A 105 -13.41 10.19 16.10
N ILE A 106 -14.19 11.26 15.94
CA ILE A 106 -15.66 11.21 15.89
C ILE A 106 -16.14 10.93 14.47
N LYS A 107 -15.53 11.55 13.44
CA LYS A 107 -15.81 11.23 12.02
C LYS A 107 -15.12 9.96 11.52
N ALA A 108 -14.10 9.47 12.24
CA ALA A 108 -13.46 8.19 11.97
C ALA A 108 -14.34 6.98 12.36
N ALA A 109 -15.35 7.19 13.22
CA ALA A 109 -16.40 6.21 13.46
C ALA A 109 -17.38 6.23 12.28
N ALA A 110 -17.21 5.28 11.35
CA ALA A 110 -18.25 4.95 10.39
C ALA A 110 -19.54 4.53 11.13
N ALA A 111 -20.69 4.55 10.45
CA ALA A 111 -21.99 4.20 11.05
C ALA A 111 -22.05 2.77 11.66
N ASP A 112 -21.07 1.93 11.33
CA ASP A 112 -20.83 0.55 11.81
C ASP A 112 -19.60 0.42 12.74
N GLY A 113 -18.86 1.50 12.99
CA GLY A 113 -18.13 1.70 14.24
C GLY A 113 -16.60 1.72 14.21
N ILE A 114 -15.83 1.17 13.25
CA ILE A 114 -14.36 1.04 13.48
C ILE A 114 -13.40 1.24 12.26
N TYR A 115 -13.82 1.56 11.03
CA TYR A 115 -12.83 1.69 9.92
C TYR A 115 -13.17 2.70 8.81
N ARG A 116 -12.12 3.31 8.22
CA ARG A 116 -12.23 4.07 6.95
C ARG A 116 -12.17 3.09 5.78
N LYS A 117 -13.22 3.06 4.96
CA LYS A 117 -13.29 2.24 3.75
C LYS A 117 -13.08 3.09 2.49
N SER A 118 -12.40 2.51 1.50
CA SER A 118 -12.29 3.07 0.15
C SER A 118 -12.54 1.96 -0.86
N ASP A 119 -13.49 2.18 -1.76
CA ASP A 119 -13.79 1.28 -2.87
C ASP A 119 -13.28 1.93 -4.16
N SER A 120 -12.36 1.27 -4.86
CA SER A 120 -11.75 1.77 -6.09
C SER A 120 -11.90 0.77 -7.22
N ARG A 121 -12.33 1.24 -8.40
CA ARG A 121 -12.33 0.45 -9.64
C ARG A 121 -11.24 1.00 -10.54
N VAL A 122 -10.30 0.15 -10.93
CA VAL A 122 -9.12 0.56 -11.69
C VAL A 122 -9.08 -0.20 -13.03
N PRO A 123 -9.00 0.48 -14.18
CA PRO A 123 -8.93 -0.18 -15.47
C PRO A 123 -7.58 -0.87 -15.65
N ILE A 124 -7.61 -2.04 -16.28
CA ILE A 124 -6.42 -2.73 -16.75
C ILE A 124 -5.87 -1.95 -17.95
N ILE A 125 -4.58 -1.66 -17.94
CA ILE A 125 -3.90 -0.90 -19.00
C ILE A 125 -2.87 -1.76 -19.75
N LYS A 126 -2.51 -2.92 -19.20
CA LYS A 126 -1.58 -3.87 -19.80
C LYS A 126 -2.08 -5.29 -19.57
N ALA A 127 -2.02 -6.10 -20.62
CA ALA A 127 -2.28 -7.52 -20.51
C ALA A 127 -1.16 -8.21 -19.71
N GLY A 128 -1.52 -9.25 -18.96
CA GLY A 128 -0.56 -9.98 -18.14
C GLY A 128 -1.24 -10.90 -17.14
N THR A 129 -0.47 -11.39 -16.17
CA THR A 129 -0.98 -12.21 -15.08
C THR A 129 -1.00 -11.40 -13.79
N ALA A 130 -2.18 -11.18 -13.24
CA ALA A 130 -2.36 -10.50 -11.97
C ALA A 130 -1.89 -11.40 -10.83
N HIS A 131 -0.79 -11.03 -10.18
CA HIS A 131 -0.25 -11.79 -9.05
C HIS A 131 -0.63 -11.19 -7.71
N ALA A 132 -0.61 -9.87 -7.59
CA ALA A 132 -0.80 -9.18 -6.33
C ALA A 132 -1.34 -7.75 -6.51
N ILE A 133 -1.87 -7.20 -5.42
CA ILE A 133 -2.06 -5.76 -5.23
C ILE A 133 -0.83 -5.22 -4.50
N LEU A 134 -0.16 -4.28 -5.15
CA LEU A 134 0.98 -3.56 -4.58
C LEU A 134 0.48 -2.29 -3.91
N MET A 135 0.88 -2.06 -2.65
CA MET A 135 0.52 -0.88 -1.87
C MET A 135 1.74 -0.14 -1.34
N TRP A 136 1.70 1.19 -1.35
CA TRP A 136 2.75 2.05 -0.81
C TRP A 136 2.18 3.40 -0.37
N VAL A 137 3.02 4.24 0.24
CA VAL A 137 2.61 5.59 0.64
C VAL A 137 3.45 6.61 -0.10
N ASP A 138 2.78 7.51 -0.80
CA ASP A 138 3.38 8.73 -1.33
C ASP A 138 3.13 9.87 -0.34
N VAL A 139 4.13 10.73 -0.15
CA VAL A 139 4.12 11.74 0.91
C VAL A 139 4.45 13.09 0.34
N ASP A 140 3.61 14.09 0.60
CA ASP A 140 3.90 15.47 0.25
C ASP A 140 4.52 16.21 1.44
N LEU A 141 5.66 16.85 1.19
CA LEU A 141 6.36 17.62 2.20
C LEU A 141 5.76 19.01 2.40
N ARG A 142 4.94 19.51 1.47
CA ARG A 142 4.37 20.86 1.54
C ARG A 142 2.84 20.85 1.36
N PRO A 143 2.13 21.84 1.92
CA PRO A 143 0.75 22.10 1.55
C PRO A 143 0.66 22.47 0.07
N GLY A 144 -0.35 21.95 -0.64
CA GLY A 144 -0.55 22.29 -2.04
C GLY A 144 -1.38 21.28 -2.83
N PRO A 145 -1.55 21.52 -4.15
CA PRO A 145 -2.22 20.59 -5.04
C PRO A 145 -1.44 19.28 -5.14
N TRP A 146 -2.19 18.18 -5.28
CA TRP A 146 -1.62 16.85 -5.39
C TRP A 146 -1.48 16.37 -6.85
N PRO A 147 -0.39 15.63 -7.18
CA PRO A 147 0.85 15.53 -6.43
C PRO A 147 1.67 16.82 -6.60
N SER A 148 2.33 17.30 -5.54
CA SER A 148 3.26 18.44 -5.67
C SER A 148 4.62 17.99 -6.20
N GLU A 149 5.44 18.96 -6.63
CA GLU A 149 6.85 18.71 -7.00
C GLU A 149 7.70 18.19 -5.83
N TYR A 150 7.24 18.35 -4.58
CA TYR A 150 7.90 17.88 -3.37
C TYR A 150 7.36 16.53 -2.86
N THR A 151 6.61 15.82 -3.70
CA THR A 151 6.08 14.50 -3.33
C THR A 151 7.22 13.48 -3.32
N LEU A 152 7.53 12.95 -2.13
CA LEU A 152 8.33 11.75 -1.98
C LEU A 152 7.49 10.55 -2.41
N ARG A 153 7.80 10.00 -3.58
CA ARG A 153 7.10 8.84 -4.12
C ARG A 153 7.67 7.57 -3.50
N GLY A 154 6.81 6.77 -2.87
CA GLY A 154 7.11 5.40 -2.42
C GLY A 154 6.99 4.37 -3.55
N TYR A 155 6.62 4.83 -4.75
CA TYR A 155 6.43 4.02 -5.94
C TYR A 155 7.75 3.33 -6.38
N PRO A 156 7.79 2.01 -6.55
CA PRO A 156 8.98 1.31 -7.02
C PRO A 156 9.07 1.37 -8.54
N LEU A 157 9.55 2.46 -9.16
CA LEU A 157 9.98 2.36 -10.57
C LEU A 157 11.24 1.49 -10.60
N PRO A 158 11.39 0.64 -11.62
CA PRO A 158 12.71 0.16 -11.99
C PRO A 158 13.65 1.37 -12.08
N ASN A 159 14.72 1.37 -11.28
CA ASN A 159 15.74 2.43 -11.21
C ASN A 159 15.32 3.78 -10.57
N ALA A 160 14.17 3.92 -9.91
CA ALA A 160 13.82 5.19 -9.22
C ALA A 160 14.58 5.46 -7.92
N GLY A 161 15.49 4.57 -7.51
CA GLY A 161 16.27 4.78 -6.29
C GLY A 161 15.41 4.84 -5.02
N VAL A 162 14.24 4.19 -5.01
CA VAL A 162 13.32 4.20 -3.84
C VAL A 162 13.71 3.14 -2.80
N HIS A 163 15.01 2.98 -2.57
CA HIS A 163 15.63 1.99 -1.70
C HIS A 163 15.29 2.19 -0.21
N TRP A 164 14.80 3.37 0.15
CA TRP A 164 14.40 3.74 1.50
C TRP A 164 12.99 3.25 1.88
N SER A 165 12.15 2.89 0.90
CA SER A 165 10.76 2.49 1.15
C SER A 165 10.52 1.03 0.78
N ARG A 166 9.89 0.30 1.69
CA ARG A 166 9.30 -1.00 1.40
C ARG A 166 7.86 -0.81 0.93
N GLN A 167 7.36 -1.77 0.17
CA GLN A 167 5.98 -1.80 -0.30
C GLN A 167 5.27 -3.01 0.30
N SER A 168 3.99 -2.84 0.60
CA SER A 168 3.13 -3.92 1.04
C SER A 168 2.63 -4.68 -0.18
N VAL A 169 2.82 -5.99 -0.20
CA VAL A 169 2.33 -6.86 -1.29
C VAL A 169 1.20 -7.73 -0.75
N GLU A 170 0.02 -7.60 -1.35
CA GLU A 170 -1.14 -8.46 -1.09
C GLU A 170 -1.30 -9.46 -2.24
N TRP A 171 -0.96 -10.72 -1.97
CA TRP A 171 -1.08 -11.78 -2.97
C TRP A 171 -2.55 -12.11 -3.27
N LEU A 172 -2.87 -12.21 -4.56
CA LEU A 172 -4.18 -12.71 -4.96
C LEU A 172 -4.28 -14.21 -4.64
N PRO A 173 -5.48 -14.70 -4.27
CA PRO A 173 -5.69 -16.12 -4.01
C PRO A 173 -5.48 -16.98 -5.25
N GLU A 174 -5.76 -16.41 -6.42
CA GLU A 174 -5.58 -17.05 -7.72
C GLU A 174 -5.02 -16.07 -8.72
N TYR A 175 -4.07 -16.53 -9.53
CA TYR A 175 -3.45 -15.71 -10.57
C TYR A 175 -4.33 -15.67 -11.80
N THR A 176 -4.87 -14.49 -12.08
CA THR A 176 -5.83 -14.30 -13.16
C THR A 176 -5.14 -13.60 -14.34
N ALA A 177 -5.32 -14.15 -15.55
CA ALA A 177 -4.94 -13.45 -16.76
C ALA A 177 -5.87 -12.25 -16.97
N VAL A 178 -5.28 -11.07 -17.19
CA VAL A 178 -6.03 -9.84 -17.41
C VAL A 178 -5.69 -9.25 -18.77
N VAL A 179 -6.66 -8.56 -19.36
CA VAL A 179 -6.54 -7.83 -20.62
C VAL A 179 -7.18 -6.43 -20.46
N PRO A 180 -6.71 -5.41 -21.20
CA PRO A 180 -7.27 -4.06 -21.14
C PRO A 180 -8.75 -3.97 -21.52
#